data_AF-A0A2W6BVK8-F1
#
_entry.id   AF-A0A2W6BVK8-F1
#
_cell.length_a   1.000
_cell.length_b   1.000
_cell.length_c   1.000
_cell.angle_alpha   90.00
_cell.angle_beta   90.00
_cell.angle_gamma   90.00
#
_symmetry.space_group_name_H-M   'P 1'
#
loop_
_entity.id
_entity.type
_entity.pdbx_description
1 polymer ?
#
loop_
_entity_poly.entity_id
_entity_poly.type
_entity_poly.pdbx_seq_one_letter_code
_entity_poly.pdbx_strand_id
1 'polypeptide(L)' 'MTSHGRAPLLVASNRGPLSVVAVEGGDDEIKRGSGGLVSGMQAALGATPDAVWVCAAMNDR' A
#
# COMPACT_ATOMS: atom_id res chain seq x y z
N MET A 1 18.24 25.55 15.97
CA MET A 1 17.13 25.06 15.13
C MET A 1 16.73 23.69 15.64
N THR A 2 15.60 23.58 16.33
CA THR A 2 15.06 22.29 16.75
C THR A 2 14.56 21.56 15.52
N SER A 3 15.25 20.48 15.16
CA SER A 3 14.69 19.48 14.23
C SER A 3 13.34 19.06 14.82
N HIS A 4 12.25 19.40 14.13
CA HIS A 4 10.96 18.83 14.49
C HIS A 4 11.10 17.34 14.20
N GLY A 5 11.06 16.51 15.26
CA GLY A 5 11.20 15.07 15.13
C GLY A 5 10.26 14.56 14.05
N ARG A 6 10.81 13.91 13.03
CA ARG A 6 10.03 13.41 11.90
C ARG A 6 9.01 12.41 12.42
N ALA A 7 7.73 12.78 12.38
CA ALA A 7 6.66 11.87 12.75
C ALA A 7 6.56 10.74 11.71
N PRO A 8 6.38 9.48 12.12
CA PRO A 8 6.10 8.38 11.20
C PRO A 8 4.83 8.65 10.39
N LEU A 9 4.86 8.36 9.08
CA LEU A 9 3.70 8.49 8.19
C LEU A 9 3.02 7.12 8.01
N LEU A 10 1.74 7.06 8.36
CA LEU A 10 0.87 5.91 8.10
C LEU A 10 -0.23 6.32 7.13
N VAL A 11 -0.36 5.59 6.03
CA VAL A 11 -1.50 5.71 5.10
C VAL A 11 -2.40 4.52 5.29
N ALA A 12 -3.70 4.77 5.54
CA ALA A 12 -4.72 3.73 5.61
C ALA A 12 -5.76 3.97 4.51
N SER A 13 -5.93 2.98 3.62
CA SER A 13 -6.95 3.04 2.57
C SER A 13 -7.42 1.65 2.18
N ASN A 14 -8.63 1.54 1.66
CA ASN A 14 -9.17 0.23 1.28
C ASN A 14 -8.35 -0.48 0.19
N ARG A 15 -7.80 0.29 -0.77
CA ARG A 15 -6.89 -0.21 -1.82
C ARG A 15 -5.46 0.21 -1.54
N GLY A 16 -4.51 -0.64 -1.88
CA GLY A 16 -3.08 -0.39 -1.71
C GLY A 16 -2.24 -0.86 -2.90
N PRO A 17 -0.91 -0.97 -2.71
CA PRO A 17 0.03 -1.21 -3.79
C PRO A 17 -0.06 -2.61 -4.38
N LEU A 18 -0.73 -3.54 -3.68
CA LEU A 18 -0.89 -4.93 -4.04
C LEU A 18 -2.37 -5.33 -3.97
N SER A 19 -2.75 -6.30 -4.78
CA SER A 19 -3.99 -7.06 -4.67
C SER A 19 -3.65 -8.54 -4.50
N VAL A 20 -4.42 -9.24 -3.68
CA VAL A 20 -4.24 -10.66 -3.40
C VAL A 20 -5.37 -11.42 -4.06
N VAL A 21 -5.03 -12.35 -4.96
CA VAL A 21 -5.98 -13.23 -5.63
C VAL A 21 -5.76 -14.62 -5.11
N ALA A 22 -6.76 -15.16 -4.43
CA ALA A 22 -6.61 -16.47 -3.85
C ALA A 22 -6.88 -17.56 -4.89
N VAL A 23 -5.98 -18.54 -4.95
CA VAL A 23 -5.95 -19.59 -5.97
C VAL A 23 -6.23 -20.96 -5.32
N GLU A 24 -6.77 -21.91 -6.06
CA GLU A 24 -6.96 -23.27 -5.55
C GLU A 24 -5.64 -24.04 -5.47
N GLY A 25 -5.41 -24.70 -4.34
CA GLY A 25 -4.36 -25.72 -4.19
C GLY A 25 -2.93 -25.18 -4.05
N GLY A 26 -2.75 -23.89 -3.77
CA GLY A 26 -1.42 -23.29 -3.62
C GLY A 26 -1.44 -21.94 -2.89
N ASP A 27 -0.30 -21.23 -2.97
CA ASP A 27 -0.15 -19.89 -2.40
C ASP A 27 -0.98 -18.86 -3.17
N ASP A 28 -1.40 -17.80 -2.47
CA ASP A 28 -2.15 -16.69 -3.07
C ASP A 28 -1.31 -15.96 -4.14
N GLU A 29 -1.94 -15.61 -5.26
CA GLU A 29 -1.33 -14.78 -6.29
C GLU A 29 -1.27 -13.32 -5.86
N ILE A 30 -0.06 -12.76 -5.80
CA ILE A 30 0.17 -11.34 -5.55
C ILE A 30 0.28 -10.57 -6.87
N LYS A 31 -0.57 -9.55 -7.04
CA LYS A 31 -0.56 -8.67 -8.22
C LYS A 31 -0.37 -7.22 -7.79
N ARG A 32 0.17 -6.40 -8.70
CA ARG A 32 0.23 -4.94 -8.49
C ARG A 32 -1.19 -4.37 -8.42
N GLY A 33 -1.45 -3.56 -7.40
CA GLY A 33 -2.68 -2.77 -7.30
C GLY A 33 -2.83 -1.81 -8.49
N SER A 34 -4.07 -1.44 -8.82
CA SER A 34 -4.39 -0.61 -9.98
C SER A 34 -5.29 0.59 -9.63
N GLY A 35 -5.43 1.52 -10.57
CA GLY A 35 -6.27 2.71 -10.43
C GLY A 35 -5.54 3.94 -9.89
N GLY A 36 -6.26 5.08 -9.88
CA GLY A 36 -5.69 6.40 -9.59
C GLY A 36 -5.09 6.53 -8.19
N LEU A 37 -5.70 5.93 -7.17
CA LEU A 37 -5.16 5.93 -5.81
C LEU A 37 -3.78 5.28 -5.75
N VAL A 38 -3.63 4.10 -6.37
CA VAL A 38 -2.37 3.34 -6.34
C VAL A 38 -1.27 4.11 -7.06
N SER A 39 -1.55 4.61 -8.26
CA SER A 39 -0.57 5.39 -9.02
C SER A 39 -0.16 6.69 -8.34
N GLY A 40 -1.12 7.45 -7.77
CA GLY A 40 -0.84 8.70 -7.09
C GLY A 40 -0.05 8.52 -5.79
N MET A 41 -0.42 7.52 -4.99
CA MET A 41 0.22 7.30 -3.69
C MET A 41 1.62 6.69 -3.84
N GLN A 42 1.86 5.84 -4.84
CA GLN A 42 3.21 5.39 -5.20
C GLN A 42 4.13 6.58 -5.50
N ALA A 43 3.66 7.56 -6.26
CA ALA A 43 4.42 8.78 -6.55
C ALA A 43 4.64 9.64 -5.29
N ALA A 44 3.63 9.80 -4.44
CA ALA A 44 3.72 10.59 -3.22
C ALA A 44 4.63 9.96 -2.14
N LEU A 45 4.54 8.63 -1.96
CA LEU A 45 5.29 7.91 -0.95
C LEU A 45 6.74 7.62 -1.37
N GLY A 46 7.08 7.72 -2.67
CA GLY A 46 8.45 7.53 -3.16
C GLY A 46 9.48 8.47 -2.50
N ALA A 47 9.05 9.64 -2.02
CA ALA A 47 9.90 10.59 -1.28
C ALA A 47 9.89 10.38 0.26
N THR A 48 9.14 9.39 0.76
CA THR A 48 8.97 9.10 2.19
C THR A 48 9.35 7.64 2.49
N PRO A 49 10.65 7.32 2.60
CA PRO A 49 11.14 5.94 2.66
C PRO A 49 10.63 5.11 3.84
N ASP A 50 10.20 5.75 4.93
CA ASP A 50 9.71 5.09 6.15
C ASP A 50 8.17 5.14 6.27
N ALA A 51 7.46 5.52 5.19
CA ALA A 51 6.02 5.50 5.19
C ALA A 51 5.50 4.07 5.17
N VAL A 52 4.51 3.78 6.01
CA VAL A 52 3.80 2.50 5.99
C VAL A 52 2.44 2.69 5.34
N TRP A 53 2.10 1.82 4.40
CA TRP A 53 0.78 1.79 3.79
C TRP A 53 0.02 0.53 4.19
N VAL A 54 -1.02 0.73 5.00
CA VAL A 54 -1.96 -0.33 5.40
C VAL A 54 -3.15 -0.32 4.45
N CYS A 55 -3.44 -1.48 3.87
CA CYS A 55 -4.59 -1.69 3.01
C CYS A 55 -5.23 -3.05 3.27
N ALA A 56 -6.51 -3.17 2.91
CA ALA A 56 -7.16 -4.47 2.90
C ALA A 56 -6.54 -5.33 1.79
N ALA A 57 -6.35 -6.61 2.06
CA ALA A 57 -6.14 -7.62 1.03
C ALA A 57 -7.49 -7.85 0.32
N MET A 58 -7.95 -6.86 -0.45
CA MET A 58 -9.23 -6.94 -1.16
C MET A 58 -9.25 -8.20 -2.03
N ASN A 59 -10.01 -9.18 -1.58
CA ASN A 59 -10.30 -10.43 -2.24
C ASN A 59 -11.81 -10.51 -2.47
N ASP A 60 -12.24 -10.96 -3.65
CA ASP A 60 -13.67 -11.04 -4.00
C ASP A 60 -14.34 -12.29 -3.38
N ARG A 61 -13.97 -12.67 -2.14
CA ARG A 61 -14.55 -13.81 -1.43
C ARG A 61 -15.59 -13.39 -0.41
#